data_AF-A0A934NC65-F1
#
_entry.id   AF-A0A934NC65-F1
#
_cell.length_a   1.000
_cell.length_b   1.000
_cell.length_c   1.000
_cell.angle_alpha   90.00
_cell.angle_beta   90.00
_cell.angle_gamma   90.00
#
_symmetry.space_group_name_H-M   'P 1'
#
loop_
_entity.id
_entity.type
_entity.pdbx_description
1 polymer ?
#
loop_
_entity_poly.entity_id
_entity_poly.type
_entity_poly.pdbx_seq_one_letter_code
_entity_poly.pdbx_strand_id
1 'polypeptide(L)'
;MRYIKLKPNEIEALEKLHRNSPDNTVRKRSHCMLLSYRKRTITDLSGIFDVDRRTIERWFSGWEKCGIESLSIQPGRGVKTKLKGLETVVSEQLDGHSRNLKNVLAHLEEEHNIIICKKTLQNFLKDTGL
;
A
#
# COMPACT_ATOMS: atom_id res chain seq x y z
N MET A 1 6.35 -24.10 -18.16
CA MET A 1 5.31 -23.10 -17.77
C MET A 1 4.98 -23.30 -16.30
N ARG A 2 4.92 -22.22 -15.51
CA ARG A 2 4.63 -22.26 -14.07
C ARG A 2 3.12 -22.14 -13.84
N TYR A 3 2.58 -23.00 -12.99
CA TYR A 3 1.18 -22.98 -12.55
C TYR A 3 1.12 -23.07 -11.04
N ILE A 4 0.10 -22.46 -10.46
CA ILE A 4 -0.11 -22.52 -9.01
C ILE A 4 -0.78 -23.84 -8.63
N LYS A 5 -0.30 -24.43 -7.54
CA LYS A 5 -0.96 -25.53 -6.85
C LYS A 5 -1.81 -24.95 -5.73
N LEU A 6 -3.10 -25.30 -5.70
CA LEU A 6 -4.04 -24.88 -4.67
C LEU A 6 -4.61 -26.12 -3.97
N LYS A 7 -4.80 -26.01 -2.66
CA LYS A 7 -5.57 -26.97 -1.85
C LYS A 7 -7.07 -26.68 -1.97
N PRO A 8 -7.96 -27.67 -1.74
CA PRO A 8 -9.41 -27.45 -1.79
C PRO A 8 -9.89 -26.26 -0.95
N ASN A 9 -9.39 -26.13 0.28
CA ASN A 9 -9.74 -25.03 1.18
C ASN A 9 -9.30 -23.65 0.64
N GLU A 10 -8.16 -23.60 -0.04
CA GLU A 10 -7.64 -22.36 -0.64
C GLU A 10 -8.46 -21.94 -1.86
N ILE A 11 -8.94 -22.91 -2.65
CA ILE A 11 -9.82 -22.67 -3.80
C ILE A 11 -11.12 -22.02 -3.31
N GLU A 12 -11.75 -22.58 -2.28
CA GLU A 12 -12.99 -22.03 -1.72
C GLU A 12 -12.78 -20.61 -1.18
N ALA A 13 -11.66 -20.38 -0.47
CA ALA A 13 -11.31 -19.05 0.03
C ALA A 13 -11.10 -18.04 -1.11
N LEU A 14 -10.38 -18.42 -2.17
CA LEU A 14 -10.13 -17.59 -3.34
C LEU A 14 -11.42 -17.27 -4.10
N GLU A 15 -12.34 -18.22 -4.23
CA GLU A 15 -13.65 -17.99 -4.85
C GLU A 15 -14.50 -17.01 -4.05
N LYS A 16 -14.53 -17.14 -2.71
CA LYS A 16 -15.21 -16.18 -1.83
C LYS A 16 -14.60 -14.78 -1.96
N LEU A 17 -13.27 -14.68 -1.92
CA LEU A 17 -12.56 -13.40 -2.07
C LEU A 17 -12.81 -12.77 -3.44
N HIS A 18 -12.81 -13.56 -4.51
CA HIS A 18 -13.07 -13.07 -5.86
C HIS A 18 -14.48 -12.46 -5.98
N ARG A 19 -15.50 -13.11 -5.40
CA ARG A 19 -16.89 -12.64 -5.46
C ARG A 19 -17.18 -11.46 -4.55
N ASN A 20 -16.67 -11.50 -3.31
CA ASN A 20 -17.19 -10.64 -2.24
C ASN A 20 -16.18 -9.62 -1.68
N SER A 21 -14.88 -9.71 -2.05
CA SER A 21 -13.90 -8.79 -1.47
C SER A 21 -14.18 -7.34 -1.88
N PRO A 22 -14.13 -6.36 -0.97
CA PRO A 22 -14.27 -4.95 -1.32
C PRO A 22 -13.06 -4.43 -2.12
N ASP A 23 -11.88 -5.00 -1.93
CA ASP A 23 -10.65 -4.61 -2.63
C ASP A 23 -10.59 -5.25 -4.03
N ASN A 24 -10.61 -4.39 -5.06
CA ASN A 24 -10.51 -4.82 -6.45
C ASN A 24 -9.20 -5.57 -6.75
N THR A 25 -8.10 -5.20 -6.09
CA THR A 25 -6.81 -5.86 -6.25
C THR A 25 -6.88 -7.30 -5.76
N VAL A 26 -7.48 -7.49 -4.58
CA VAL A 26 -7.70 -8.83 -4.01
C VAL A 26 -8.59 -9.64 -4.95
N ARG A 27 -9.70 -9.09 -5.44
CA ARG A 27 -10.57 -9.79 -6.40
C ARG A 27 -9.84 -10.24 -7.66
N LYS A 28 -9.05 -9.34 -8.27
CA LYS A 28 -8.28 -9.62 -9.49
C LYS A 28 -7.22 -10.68 -9.26
N ARG A 29 -6.40 -10.54 -8.20
CA ARG A 29 -5.35 -11.50 -7.88
C ARG A 29 -5.94 -12.86 -7.54
N SER A 30 -7.03 -12.91 -6.78
CA SER A 30 -7.74 -14.17 -6.49
C SER A 30 -8.21 -14.86 -7.77
N HIS A 31 -8.81 -14.10 -8.69
CA HIS A 31 -9.22 -14.62 -10.00
C HIS A 31 -8.02 -15.18 -10.78
N CYS A 32 -6.88 -14.49 -10.76
CA CYS A 32 -5.67 -14.94 -11.41
C CYS A 32 -5.15 -16.27 -10.84
N MET A 33 -5.17 -16.46 -9.51
CA MET A 33 -4.78 -17.72 -8.88
C MET A 33 -5.68 -18.87 -9.34
N LEU A 34 -7.00 -18.64 -9.36
CA LEU A 34 -7.99 -19.64 -9.79
C LEU A 34 -7.82 -20.04 -11.25
N LEU A 35 -7.58 -19.07 -12.15
CA LEU A 35 -7.34 -19.35 -13.57
C LEU A 35 -6.02 -20.09 -13.80
N SER A 36 -4.96 -19.74 -13.06
CA SER A 36 -3.68 -20.46 -13.09
C SER A 36 -3.83 -21.92 -12.65
N TYR A 37 -4.62 -22.18 -11.60
CA TYR A 37 -4.96 -23.52 -11.15
C TYR A 37 -5.69 -24.33 -12.25
N ARG A 38 -6.57 -23.68 -13.02
CA ARG A 38 -7.23 -24.24 -14.22
C ARG A 38 -6.32 -24.32 -15.46
N LYS A 39 -5.00 -24.26 -15.28
CA LYS A 39 -3.97 -24.41 -16.33
C LYS A 39 -3.97 -23.30 -17.38
N ARG A 40 -4.44 -22.09 -17.06
CA ARG A 40 -4.20 -20.92 -17.93
C ARG A 40 -2.74 -20.49 -17.87
N THR A 41 -2.18 -20.17 -19.04
CA THR A 41 -0.76 -19.81 -19.16
C THR A 41 -0.53 -18.39 -18.66
N ILE A 42 0.71 -18.08 -18.27
CA ILE A 42 1.09 -16.72 -17.84
C ILE A 42 0.81 -15.69 -18.96
N THR A 43 1.00 -16.09 -20.22
CA THR A 43 0.73 -15.23 -21.39
C THR A 43 -0.77 -14.91 -21.54
N ASP A 44 -1.63 -15.91 -21.34
CA ASP A 44 -3.09 -15.71 -21.36
C ASP A 44 -3.54 -14.81 -20.19
N LEU A 45 -3.01 -15.09 -18.99
CA LEU A 45 -3.27 -14.29 -17.80
C LEU A 45 -2.82 -12.84 -17.96
N SER A 46 -1.66 -12.58 -18.57
CA SER A 46 -1.23 -11.21 -18.86
C SER A 46 -2.22 -10.47 -19.75
N GLY A 47 -2.81 -11.14 -20.75
CA GLY A 47 -3.83 -10.55 -21.61
C GLY A 47 -5.16 -10.30 -20.87
N ILE A 48 -5.61 -11.26 -20.07
CA ILE A 48 -6.88 -11.16 -19.31
C ILE A 48 -6.83 -10.02 -18.29
N PHE A 49 -5.72 -9.85 -17.59
CA PHE A 49 -5.58 -8.86 -16.52
C PHE A 49 -4.96 -7.54 -16.96
N ASP A 50 -4.53 -7.44 -18.22
CA ASP A 50 -3.83 -6.29 -18.79
C ASP A 50 -2.60 -5.90 -17.94
N VAL A 51 -1.74 -6.89 -17.66
CA VAL A 51 -0.51 -6.70 -16.88
C VAL A 51 0.66 -7.47 -17.48
N ASP A 52 1.88 -7.01 -17.24
CA ASP A 52 3.08 -7.73 -17.66
C ASP A 52 3.17 -9.15 -17.10
N ARG A 53 3.76 -10.05 -17.89
CA ARG A 53 4.10 -11.42 -17.47
C ARG A 53 4.87 -11.46 -16.15
N ARG A 54 5.81 -10.52 -15.95
CA ARG A 54 6.58 -10.37 -14.70
C ARG A 54 5.70 -10.06 -13.50
N THR A 55 4.59 -9.34 -13.70
CA THR A 55 3.63 -9.02 -12.64
C THR A 55 2.88 -10.28 -12.21
N ILE A 56 2.43 -11.10 -13.17
CA ILE A 56 1.81 -12.41 -12.88
C ILE A 56 2.79 -13.32 -12.11
N GLU A 57 4.04 -13.40 -12.55
CA GLU A 57 5.08 -14.18 -11.86
C GLU A 57 5.31 -13.71 -10.43
N ARG A 58 5.31 -12.38 -10.19
CA ARG A 58 5.39 -11.81 -8.84
C ARG A 58 4.18 -12.17 -7.99
N TRP A 59 2.97 -12.16 -8.55
CA TRP A 59 1.78 -12.61 -7.83
C TRP A 59 1.90 -14.07 -7.43
N PHE A 60 2.41 -14.94 -8.31
CA PHE A 60 2.61 -16.35 -8.01
C PHE A 60 3.64 -16.56 -6.91
N SER A 61 4.78 -15.86 -6.99
CA SER A 61 5.81 -15.93 -5.95
C SER A 61 5.32 -15.36 -4.61
N GLY A 62 4.49 -14.33 -4.62
CA GLY A 62 3.84 -13.81 -3.42
C GLY A 62 2.91 -14.85 -2.79
N TRP A 63 2.08 -15.51 -3.61
CA TRP A 63 1.17 -16.55 -3.16
C TRP A 63 1.91 -17.74 -2.55
N GLU A 64 2.96 -18.24 -3.20
CA GLU A 64 3.75 -19.36 -2.68
C GLU A 64 4.46 -19.02 -1.35
N LYS A 65 4.78 -17.75 -1.12
CA LYS A 65 5.47 -17.30 0.10
C LYS A 65 4.51 -17.00 1.26
N CYS A 66 3.39 -16.34 0.98
CA CYS A 66 2.52 -15.75 2.02
C CYS A 66 1.03 -16.11 1.85
N GLY A 67 0.66 -16.91 0.85
CA GLY A 67 -0.71 -17.32 0.59
C GLY A 67 -1.66 -16.14 0.40
N ILE A 68 -2.79 -16.16 1.12
CA ILE A 68 -3.86 -15.15 1.04
C ILE A 68 -3.35 -13.74 1.36
N GLU A 69 -2.39 -13.58 2.26
CA GLU A 69 -1.85 -12.27 2.62
C GLU A 69 -1.16 -11.56 1.45
N SER A 70 -0.71 -12.32 0.44
CA SER A 70 -0.09 -11.76 -0.77
C SER A 70 -1.08 -11.06 -1.72
N LEU A 71 -2.38 -11.29 -1.54
CA LEU A 71 -3.41 -10.80 -2.44
C LEU A 71 -3.67 -9.31 -2.26
N SER A 72 -3.54 -8.81 -1.03
CA SER A 72 -3.74 -7.39 -0.72
C SER A 72 -2.51 -6.57 -1.12
N ILE A 73 -2.70 -5.25 -1.16
CA ILE A 73 -1.58 -4.32 -1.26
C ILE A 73 -1.00 -4.13 0.13
N GLN A 74 0.31 -4.37 0.29
CA GLN A 74 0.97 -4.12 1.57
C GLN A 74 0.85 -2.64 1.98
N PRO A 75 0.60 -2.37 3.28
CA PRO A 75 0.51 -1.02 3.80
C PRO A 75 1.86 -0.30 3.71
N GLY A 76 1.84 1.04 3.76
CA GLY A 76 3.07 1.85 3.78
C GLY A 76 3.64 2.21 2.40
N ARG A 77 2.83 2.11 1.34
CA ARG A 77 3.17 2.70 0.03
C ARG A 77 2.99 4.21 0.04
N GLY A 78 3.75 4.90 -0.81
CA GLY A 78 3.76 6.35 -0.94
C GLY A 78 4.96 7.00 -0.25
N VAL A 79 5.21 8.28 -0.58
CA VAL A 79 6.26 9.07 0.08
C VAL A 79 5.81 9.32 1.52
N LYS A 80 6.61 8.85 2.48
CA LYS A 80 6.38 9.15 3.89
C LYS A 80 6.54 10.65 4.12
N THR A 81 5.61 11.26 4.85
CA THR A 81 5.69 12.68 5.21
C THR A 81 7.00 12.95 5.94
N LYS A 82 7.74 14.00 5.55
CA LYS A 82 9.01 14.38 6.17
C LYS A 82 8.91 14.65 7.68
N LEU A 83 7.72 15.03 8.15
CA LEU A 83 7.40 15.34 9.54
C LEU A 83 7.04 14.11 10.39
N LYS A 84 6.98 12.91 9.80
CA LYS A 84 6.58 11.70 10.53
C LYS A 84 7.58 11.39 11.65
N GLY A 85 7.09 11.34 12.89
CA GLY A 85 7.93 11.14 14.09
C GLY A 85 8.42 12.43 14.76
N LEU A 86 8.12 13.61 14.23
CA LEU A 86 8.40 14.92 14.85
C LEU A 86 7.15 15.53 15.48
N GLU A 87 6.19 14.71 15.88
CA GLU A 87 4.88 15.13 16.38
C GLU A 87 5.02 15.96 17.67
N THR A 88 5.88 15.53 18.59
CA THR A 88 6.18 16.21 19.84
C THR A 88 6.84 17.57 19.62
N VAL A 89 7.85 17.62 18.75
CA VAL A 89 8.54 18.87 18.41
C VAL A 89 7.58 19.87 17.79
N VAL A 90 6.72 19.41 16.86
CA VAL A 90 5.73 20.28 16.22
C VAL A 90 4.71 20.81 17.23
N SER A 91 4.26 20.00 18.21
CA SER A 91 3.35 20.48 19.25
C SER A 91 3.98 21.53 20.16
N GLU A 92 5.22 21.33 20.61
CA GLU A 92 5.93 22.29 21.47
C GLU A 92 6.13 23.64 20.77
N GLN A 93 6.46 23.61 19.47
CA GLN A 93 6.63 24.82 18.67
C GLN A 93 5.31 25.52 18.36
N LEU A 94 4.19 24.79 18.24
CA LEU A 94 2.86 25.40 18.11
C LEU A 94 2.46 26.15 19.38
N ASP A 95 2.72 25.57 20.56
CA ASP A 95 2.41 26.20 21.84
C ASP A 95 3.29 27.44 22.08
N GLY A 96 4.60 27.33 21.81
CA GLY A 96 5.56 28.42 21.95
C GLY A 96 5.33 29.61 21.00
N HIS A 97 4.71 29.38 19.84
CA HIS A 97 4.47 30.42 18.82
C HIS A 97 3.00 30.77 18.59
N SER A 98 2.11 30.48 19.55
CA SER A 98 0.66 30.75 19.43
C SER A 98 0.06 30.23 18.11
N ARG A 99 0.50 29.04 17.67
CA ARG A 99 0.11 28.36 16.42
C ARG A 99 0.46 29.11 15.14
N ASN A 100 1.44 30.04 15.19
CA ASN A 100 1.93 30.70 13.99
C ASN A 100 2.79 29.76 13.13
N LEU A 101 2.18 29.23 12.08
CA LEU A 101 2.80 28.27 11.18
C LEU A 101 4.06 28.77 10.47
N LYS A 102 4.25 30.09 10.29
CA LYS A 102 5.48 30.59 9.66
C LYS A 102 6.70 30.39 10.56
N ASN A 103 6.53 30.62 11.86
CA ASN A 103 7.62 30.46 12.83
C ASN A 103 7.98 28.99 13.01
N VAL A 104 6.96 28.11 13.05
CA VAL A 104 7.17 26.66 13.09
C VAL A 104 7.92 26.17 11.85
N LEU A 105 7.63 26.72 10.66
CA LEU A 105 8.38 26.37 9.45
C LEU A 105 9.84 26.81 9.51
N ALA A 106 10.11 28.03 9.99
CA ALA A 106 11.47 28.53 10.16
C ALA A 106 12.27 27.65 11.14
N HIS A 107 11.66 27.28 12.27
CA HIS A 107 12.29 26.38 13.24
C HIS A 107 12.59 24.98 12.67
N LEU A 108 11.67 24.41 11.89
CA LEU A 108 11.88 23.11 11.23
C LEU A 108 12.98 23.16 10.16
N GLU A 109 13.18 24.31 9.52
CA GLU A 109 14.26 24.53 8.57
C GLU A 109 15.61 24.67 9.28
N GLU A 110 15.67 25.43 10.38
CA GLU A 110 16.89 25.69 11.14
C GLU A 110 17.39 24.45 11.92
N GLU A 111 16.54 23.82 12.73
CA GLU A 111 16.96 22.75 13.65
C GLU A 111 16.93 21.35 13.00
N HIS A 112 16.02 21.13 12.05
CA HIS A 112 15.81 19.81 11.44
C HIS A 112 16.17 19.75 9.96
N ASN A 113 16.54 20.88 9.32
CA ASN A 113 16.81 20.97 7.88
C ASN A 113 15.65 20.43 7.02
N ILE A 114 14.41 20.56 7.52
CA ILE A 114 13.20 20.08 6.86
C ILE A 114 12.52 21.24 6.14
N ILE A 115 12.79 21.34 4.85
CA ILE A 115 12.11 22.30 3.97
C ILE A 115 10.79 21.68 3.48
N ILE A 116 9.69 22.28 3.90
CA ILE A 116 8.32 21.93 3.52
C ILE A 116 7.47 23.18 3.28
N CYS A 117 6.42 23.06 2.47
CA CYS A 117 5.48 24.15 2.31
C CYS A 117 4.45 24.18 3.46
N LYS A 118 3.86 25.35 3.70
CA LYS A 118 2.81 25.54 4.72
C LYS A 118 1.66 24.54 4.60
N LYS A 119 1.30 24.15 3.38
CA LYS A 119 0.22 23.18 3.12
C LYS A 119 0.58 21.78 3.62
N THR A 120 1.85 21.36 3.50
CA THR A 120 2.33 20.09 4.06
C THR A 120 2.23 20.09 5.59
N LEU A 121 2.60 21.19 6.24
CA LEU A 121 2.44 21.33 7.69
C LEU A 121 0.96 21.29 8.10
N GLN A 122 0.08 21.99 7.38
CA GLN A 122 -1.36 21.96 7.66
C GLN A 122 -1.98 20.57 7.47
N ASN A 123 -1.60 19.83 6.42
CA ASN A 123 -2.05 18.47 6.22
C ASN A 123 -1.56 17.55 7.35
N PHE A 124 -0.30 17.73 7.77
CA PHE A 124 0.25 16.97 8.88
C PHE A 124 -0.53 17.21 10.18
N LEU A 125 -0.83 18.47 10.53
CA LEU A 125 -1.63 18.79 11.72
C LEU A 125 -3.05 18.17 11.66
N LYS A 126 -3.67 18.17 10.48
CA LYS A 126 -4.98 17.52 10.27
C LYS A 126 -4.91 16.00 10.44
N ASP A 127 -3.84 15.38 9.93
CA ASP A 127 -3.64 13.93 10.01
C ASP A 127 -3.30 13.48 11.44
N THR A 128 -2.58 14.29 12.21
CA THR A 128 -2.17 13.97 13.59
C THR A 128 -3.16 14.45 14.66
N GLY A 129 -4.11 15.31 14.31
CA GLY A 129 -5.08 15.88 15.24
C GLY A 129 -4.50 16.93 16.19
N LEU A 130 -3.37 17.54 15.83
CA LEU A 130 -2.66 18.57 16.61
C LEU A 130 -3.22 19.98 16.41
#